data_AF-A0A259ITV4-F1
#
_entry.id   AF-A0A259ITV4-F1
#
_cell.length_a   1.000
_cell.length_b   1.000
_cell.length_c   1.000
_cell.angle_alpha   90.00
_cell.angle_beta   90.00
_cell.angle_gamma   90.00
#
_symmetry.space_group_name_H-M   'P 1'
#
loop_
_entity.id
_entity.type
_entity.pdbx_description
1 polymer ?
#
loop_
_entity_poly.entity_id
_entity_poly.type
_entity_poly.pdbx_seq_one_letter_code
_entity_poly.pdbx_strand_id
1 'polypeptide(L)'
;MKKIIAVALIGFAINGFTQTTNWNNSPLNYQNSELNYNNSSLNYQNSPLNYQNSPLNYNSTNGLYDNSGNRIGYEVQSPQGVTNIFDNNGNRIGYSPSQRTK
;
A
#
# COMPACT_ATOMS: atom_id res chain seq x y z
N MET A 1 5.49 -66.92 2.72
CA MET A 1 4.25 -66.17 3.05
C MET A 1 4.38 -65.54 4.44
N LYS A 2 4.64 -64.24 4.51
CA LYS A 2 4.43 -63.41 5.71
C LYS A 2 3.93 -62.05 5.21
N LYS A 3 2.68 -61.72 5.51
CA LYS A 3 2.10 -60.40 5.31
C LYS A 3 2.61 -59.49 6.44
N ILE A 4 2.83 -58.21 6.14
CA ILE A 4 2.31 -57.05 6.89
C ILE A 4 2.56 -55.82 6.00
N ILE A 5 1.45 -55.19 5.62
CA ILE A 5 1.38 -53.86 5.03
C ILE A 5 1.42 -52.86 6.19
N ALA A 6 2.26 -51.84 6.11
CA ALA A 6 2.07 -50.61 6.87
C ALA A 6 2.55 -49.42 6.02
N VAL A 7 1.57 -48.77 5.39
CA VAL A 7 1.69 -47.47 4.74
C VAL A 7 1.86 -46.42 5.84
N ALA A 8 2.93 -45.64 5.79
CA ALA A 8 3.04 -44.39 6.53
C ALA A 8 3.26 -43.25 5.53
N LEU A 9 2.16 -42.82 4.93
CA LEU A 9 2.04 -41.50 4.29
C LEU A 9 2.20 -40.46 5.41
N ILE A 10 3.41 -39.96 5.61
CA ILE A 10 3.62 -38.76 6.42
C ILE A 10 3.26 -37.58 5.52
N GLY A 11 1.97 -37.26 5.49
CA GLY A 11 1.48 -35.99 5.00
C GLY A 11 1.99 -34.89 5.89
N PHE A 12 3.13 -34.28 5.53
CA PHE A 12 3.49 -32.98 6.06
C PHE A 12 2.56 -31.95 5.41
N ALA A 13 1.45 -31.67 6.08
CA ALA A 13 0.60 -30.54 5.77
C ALA A 13 1.40 -29.25 6.03
N ILE A 14 2.00 -28.70 4.97
CA ILE A 14 2.49 -27.32 4.95
C ILE A 14 1.28 -26.38 5.00
N ASN A 15 0.77 -26.13 6.21
CA ASN A 15 -0.10 -24.99 6.47
C ASN A 15 0.79 -23.74 6.60
N GLY A 16 1.26 -23.22 5.47
CA GLY A 16 2.05 -21.99 5.40
C GLY A 16 1.33 -20.97 4.52
N PHE A 17 0.59 -20.06 5.17
CA PHE A 17 0.02 -18.80 4.66
C PHE A 17 0.04 -18.60 3.14
N THR A 18 -1.05 -18.96 2.45
CA THR A 18 -1.35 -18.32 1.17
C THR A 18 -1.86 -16.91 1.47
N GLN A 19 -0.97 -15.91 1.54
CA GLN A 19 -1.41 -14.57 1.21
C GLN A 19 -1.82 -14.63 -0.26
N THR A 20 -3.11 -14.83 -0.52
CA THR A 20 -3.66 -14.58 -1.84
C THR A 20 -3.50 -13.08 -2.08
N THR A 21 -2.42 -12.70 -2.76
CA THR A 21 -2.25 -11.35 -3.28
C THR A 21 -3.30 -11.17 -4.34
N ASN A 22 -4.48 -10.69 -3.94
CA ASN A 22 -5.53 -10.33 -4.89
C ASN A 22 -4.92 -9.32 -5.86
N TRP A 23 -4.93 -9.63 -7.15
CA TRP A 23 -4.37 -8.76 -8.19
C TRP A 23 -4.90 -7.33 -8.09
N ASN A 24 -6.16 -7.14 -7.68
CA ASN A 24 -6.76 -5.82 -7.51
C ASN A 24 -6.11 -4.99 -6.39
N ASN A 25 -5.46 -5.63 -5.42
CA ASN A 25 -4.79 -4.97 -4.31
C ASN A 25 -3.27 -4.87 -4.51
N SER A 26 -2.75 -5.56 -5.53
CA SER A 26 -1.31 -5.64 -5.78
C SER A 26 -0.71 -4.28 -6.16
N PRO A 27 0.52 -3.96 -5.71
CA PRO A 27 1.23 -2.76 -6.15
C PRO A 27 1.63 -2.82 -7.63
N LEU A 28 1.72 -4.04 -8.16
CA LEU A 28 2.02 -4.30 -9.57
C LEU A 28 0.81 -4.07 -10.48
N ASN A 29 -0.39 -3.95 -9.91
CA ASN A 29 -1.54 -3.51 -10.68
C ASN A 29 -1.40 -2.02 -10.98
N TYR A 30 -1.43 -1.67 -12.27
CA TYR A 30 -1.27 -0.29 -12.73
C TYR A 30 -2.27 0.68 -12.08
N GLN A 31 -3.45 0.24 -11.65
CA GLN A 31 -4.39 1.10 -10.92
C GLN A 31 -3.82 1.57 -9.56
N ASN A 32 -3.03 0.74 -8.90
CA ASN A 32 -2.41 1.02 -7.60
C ASN A 32 -0.96 1.50 -7.70
N SER A 33 -0.31 1.21 -8.82
CA SER A 33 1.12 1.47 -9.02
C SER A 33 1.43 2.96 -8.97
N GLU A 34 2.60 3.30 -8.46
CA GLU A 34 3.15 4.67 -8.49
C GLU A 34 3.53 5.14 -9.90
N LEU A 35 3.68 4.20 -10.85
CA LEU A 35 3.93 4.49 -12.26
C LEU A 35 2.67 5.04 -12.95
N ASN A 36 1.50 4.88 -12.34
CA ASN A 36 0.30 5.56 -12.78
C ASN A 36 0.36 7.02 -12.35
N TYR A 37 0.23 7.93 -13.31
CA TYR A 37 0.32 9.37 -13.07
C TYR A 37 -0.61 9.86 -11.95
N ASN A 38 -1.80 9.27 -11.79
CA ASN A 38 -2.74 9.64 -10.73
C ASN A 38 -2.24 9.27 -9.32
N ASN A 39 -1.26 8.37 -9.20
CA ASN A 39 -0.64 7.94 -7.95
C ASN A 39 0.80 8.46 -7.79
N SER A 40 1.36 9.07 -8.82
CA SER A 40 2.74 9.54 -8.85
C SER A 40 2.87 10.91 -8.19
N SER A 41 3.99 11.17 -7.51
CA SER A 41 4.33 12.51 -7.01
C SER A 41 4.64 13.53 -8.11
N LEU A 42 4.83 13.06 -9.36
CA LEU A 42 4.95 13.93 -10.53
C LEU A 42 3.62 14.62 -10.88
N ASN A 43 2.49 14.07 -10.43
CA ASN A 43 1.22 14.79 -10.48
C ASN A 43 1.22 15.87 -9.39
N TYR A 44 1.03 17.14 -9.79
CA TYR A 44 1.01 18.27 -8.87
C TYR A 44 0.05 18.08 -7.69
N GLN A 45 -1.10 17.41 -7.90
CA GLN A 45 -2.04 17.12 -6.81
C GLN A 45 -1.43 16.25 -5.70
N ASN A 46 -0.51 15.36 -6.06
CA ASN A 46 0.22 14.47 -5.15
C ASN A 46 1.56 15.05 -4.68
N SER A 47 2.05 16.10 -5.35
CA SER A 47 3.39 16.64 -5.14
C SER A 47 3.52 17.34 -3.79
N PRO A 48 4.70 17.27 -3.13
CA PRO A 48 4.96 18.06 -1.92
C PRO A 48 5.06 19.57 -2.22
N LEU A 49 5.22 19.95 -3.50
CA LEU A 49 5.22 21.34 -3.95
C LEU A 49 3.82 21.95 -3.98
N ASN A 50 2.77 21.13 -3.96
CA ASN A 50 1.43 21.64 -3.72
C ASN A 50 1.34 22.09 -2.26
N TYR A 51 1.02 23.36 -2.05
CA TYR A 51 0.93 23.97 -0.72
C TYR A 51 -0.01 23.23 0.24
N GLN A 52 -1.05 22.55 -0.27
CA GLN A 52 -1.93 21.73 0.56
C GLN A 52 -1.21 20.52 1.20
N ASN A 53 -0.23 19.95 0.49
CA ASN A 53 0.57 18.80 0.91
C ASN A 53 1.87 19.20 1.62
N SER A 54 2.23 20.49 1.56
CA SER A 54 3.53 20.97 2.00
C SER A 54 3.68 20.91 3.52
N PRO A 55 4.85 20.50 4.05
CA PRO A 55 5.15 20.61 5.49
C PRO A 55 5.17 22.05 6.00
N LEU A 56 5.27 23.05 5.11
CA LEU A 56 5.25 24.47 5.46
C LEU A 56 3.83 25.00 5.68
N ASN A 57 2.81 24.23 5.29
CA ASN A 57 1.43 24.59 5.53
C ASN A 57 0.96 24.01 6.87
N TYR A 58 0.99 24.85 7.91
CA TYR A 58 0.52 24.47 9.26
C TYR A 58 -0.97 24.15 9.35
N ASN A 59 -1.76 24.48 8.32
CA ASN A 59 -3.17 24.11 8.21
C ASN A 59 -3.40 22.91 7.28
N SER A 60 -2.34 22.20 6.87
CA SER A 60 -2.45 20.98 6.06
C SER A 60 -3.24 19.92 6.82
N THR A 61 -4.35 19.46 6.22
CA THR A 61 -5.26 18.47 6.83
C THR A 61 -4.86 17.03 6.53
N ASN A 62 -3.87 16.82 5.66
CA ASN A 62 -3.44 15.50 5.19
C ASN A 62 -2.03 15.11 5.65
N GLY A 63 -1.45 15.86 6.60
CA GLY A 63 -0.15 15.52 7.19
C GLY A 63 -0.22 14.26 8.04
N LEU A 64 0.84 13.45 7.96
CA LEU A 64 1.06 12.28 8.79
C LEU A 64 2.13 12.61 9.83
N TYR A 65 1.92 12.20 11.07
CA TYR A 65 2.77 12.54 12.20
C TYR A 65 3.20 11.29 12.96
N ASP A 66 4.43 11.29 13.47
CA ASP A 66 4.90 10.27 14.39
C ASP A 66 4.30 10.49 15.80
N ASN A 67 4.59 9.57 16.72
CA ASN A 67 4.12 9.65 18.11
C ASN A 67 4.70 10.84 18.90
N SER A 68 5.73 11.51 18.37
CA SER A 68 6.35 12.70 18.97
C SER A 68 5.76 13.99 18.39
N GLY A 69 4.84 13.91 17.42
CA GLY A 69 4.24 15.05 16.74
C GLY A 69 5.08 15.61 15.60
N ASN A 70 6.15 14.93 15.16
CA ASN A 70 6.91 15.34 13.99
C ASN A 70 6.18 14.90 12.72
N ARG A 71 6.05 15.80 11.74
CA ARG A 71 5.47 15.44 10.44
C ARG A 71 6.42 14.53 9.67
N ILE A 72 5.96 13.34 9.32
CA ILE A 72 6.74 12.34 8.57
C ILE A 72 6.32 12.22 7.10
N GLY A 73 5.17 12.77 6.74
CA GLY A 73 4.66 12.68 5.39
C GLY A 73 3.28 13.25 5.23
N TYR A 74 2.59 12.82 4.19
CA TYR A 74 1.21 13.18 3.90
C TYR A 74 0.53 12.11 3.05
N GLU A 75 -0.80 12.11 3.07
CA GLU A 75 -1.61 11.24 2.23
C GLU A 75 -2.41 12.02 1.17
N VAL A 76 -2.62 11.42 0.00
CA VAL A 76 -3.45 11.98 -1.07
C VAL A 76 -4.25 10.87 -1.72
N GLN A 77 -5.54 11.12 -1.97
CA GLN A 77 -6.39 10.15 -2.65
C GLN A 77 -6.43 10.44 -4.16
N SER A 78 -6.16 9.42 -4.97
CA SER A 78 -6.34 9.49 -6.42
C SER A 78 -7.83 9.53 -6.79
N PRO A 79 -8.19 9.99 -8.00
CA PRO A 79 -9.57 9.95 -8.50
C PRO A 79 -10.17 8.53 -8.56
N GLN A 80 -9.32 7.50 -8.58
CA GLN A 80 -9.74 6.09 -8.59
C GLN A 80 -9.94 5.51 -7.17
N GLY A 81 -9.72 6.32 -6.13
CA GLY A 81 -9.92 5.94 -4.74
C GLY A 81 -8.69 5.30 -4.07
N VAL A 82 -7.57 5.17 -4.77
CA VAL A 82 -6.29 4.72 -4.17
C VAL A 82 -5.75 5.83 -3.28
N THR A 83 -5.51 5.53 -2.01
CA THR A 83 -4.80 6.43 -1.10
C THR A 83 -3.31 6.24 -1.28
N ASN A 84 -2.59 7.30 -1.61
CA ASN A 84 -1.15 7.35 -1.74
C ASN A 84 -0.54 7.98 -0.50
N ILE A 85 0.53 7.40 0.01
CA ILE A 85 1.25 7.89 1.18
C ILE A 85 2.64 8.31 0.72
N PHE A 86 2.97 9.59 0.93
CA PHE A 86 4.24 10.17 0.57
C PHE A 86 5.00 10.63 1.82
N ASP A 87 6.33 10.56 1.78
CA ASP A 87 7.15 11.31 2.71
C ASP A 87 7.12 12.82 2.39
N ASN A 88 7.72 13.65 3.24
CA ASN A 88 7.75 15.11 3.01
C ASN A 88 8.52 15.53 1.73
N ASN A 89 9.32 14.65 1.15
CA ASN A 89 10.08 14.90 -0.08
C ASN A 89 9.32 14.47 -1.34
N GLY A 90 8.12 13.88 -1.19
CA GLY A 90 7.31 13.39 -2.31
C GLY A 90 7.72 12.00 -2.79
N ASN A 91 8.52 11.25 -2.04
CA ASN A 91 8.73 9.83 -2.33
C ASN A 91 7.52 9.05 -1.83
N ARG A 92 6.97 8.17 -2.66
CA ARG A 92 5.86 7.33 -2.24
C ARG A 92 6.38 6.21 -1.35
N ILE A 93 5.87 6.16 -0.12
CA ILE A 93 6.29 5.21 0.92
C ILE A 93 5.22 4.18 1.25
N GLY A 94 4.01 4.35 0.73
CA GLY A 94 2.92 3.41 0.94
C GLY A 94 1.69 3.74 0.10
N TYR A 95 0.72 2.84 0.14
CA TYR A 95 -0.59 3.04 -0.47
C TYR A 95 -1.65 2.10 0.10
N SER A 96 -2.90 2.48 -0.08
CA SER A 96 -4.06 1.61 0.13
C SER A 96 -4.86 1.54 -1.18
N PRO A 97 -5.14 0.34 -1.73
CA PRO A 97 -6.02 0.19 -2.88
C PRO A 97 -7.39 0.83 -2.63
N SER A 98 -8.08 1.17 -3.72
CA SER A 98 -9.47 1.63 -3.67
C SER A 98 -10.34 0.59 -2.94
N GLN A 99 -11.03 1.02 -1.88
CA GLN A 99 -11.98 0.14 -1.21
C GLN A 99 -13.13 -0.10 -2.17
N ARG A 100 -13.27 -1.34 -2.64
CA ARG A 100 -14.50 -1.77 -3.32
C ARG A 100 -15.63 -1.58 -2.31
N THR A 101 -16.50 -0.61 -2.54
CA THR A 101 -17.81 -0.57 -1.89
C THR A 101 -18.44 -1.94 -2.15
N LYS A 102 -18.63 -2.71 -1.07
CA LYS A 102 -19.36 -3.98 -1.12
C LYS A 102 -20.82 -3.71 -1.42
#